data_AF-A0A2T2TTH4-F1
#
_entry.id   AF-A0A2T2TTH4-F1
#
_cell.length_a   1.000
_cell.length_b   1.000
_cell.length_c   1.000
_cell.angle_alpha   90.00
_cell.angle_beta   90.00
_cell.angle_gamma   90.00
#
_symmetry.space_group_name_H-M   'P 1'
#
loop_
_entity.id
_entity.type
_entity.pdbx_description
1 polymer ?
#
loop_
_entity_poly.entity_id
_entity_poly.type
_entity_poly.pdbx_seq_one_letter_code
_entity_poly.pdbx_strand_id
1 'polypeptide(L)'
;MTLPTMIRKRISITEAQEEALTARARELGISEAELMRRALDAFLTASSVESSQRRSALDRLLAHTHDLARRHRLPATGKWTREELYADRPRHVTSCSS
;
A
#
# COMPACT_ATOMS: atom_id res chain seq x y z
N MET A 1 -4.05 11.48 -38.61
CA MET A 1 -3.56 10.79 -37.41
C MET A 1 -2.47 11.66 -36.80
N THR A 2 -2.73 12.30 -35.67
CA THR A 2 -1.78 13.21 -35.02
C THR A 2 -0.77 12.38 -34.25
N LEU A 3 0.52 12.49 -34.55
CA LEU A 3 1.57 11.83 -33.77
C LEU A 3 1.59 12.41 -32.36
N PRO A 4 1.84 11.59 -31.32
CA PRO A 4 1.89 12.07 -29.94
C PRO A 4 2.99 13.12 -29.80
N THR A 5 2.63 14.30 -29.29
CA THR A 5 3.57 15.39 -29.05
C THR A 5 4.50 15.05 -27.89
N MET A 6 5.80 14.92 -28.16
CA MET A 6 6.80 14.68 -27.12
C MET A 6 7.17 15.99 -26.41
N ILE A 7 7.09 16.00 -25.08
CA ILE A 7 7.48 17.15 -24.24
C ILE A 7 8.77 16.80 -23.49
N ARG A 8 9.82 17.63 -23.62
CA ARG A 8 11.07 17.46 -22.87
C ARG A 8 10.88 17.84 -21.40
N LYS A 9 11.21 16.94 -20.49
CA LYS A 9 11.31 17.19 -19.05
C LYS A 9 12.76 17.04 -18.60
N ARG A 10 13.21 17.89 -17.68
CA ARG A 10 14.52 17.77 -17.00
C ARG A 10 14.27 17.35 -15.57
N ILE A 11 15.03 16.36 -15.11
CA ILE A 11 15.00 15.88 -13.73
C ILE A 11 16.43 15.92 -13.19
N SER A 12 16.57 16.19 -11.89
CA SER A 12 17.84 16.07 -11.19
C SER A 12 17.84 14.74 -10.46
N ILE A 13 18.90 13.96 -10.65
CA ILE A 13 19.09 12.64 -10.02
C ILE A 13 20.49 12.59 -9.42
N THR A 14 20.72 11.64 -8.52
CA THR A 14 22.04 11.42 -7.93
C THR A 14 22.93 10.64 -8.89
N GLU A 15 24.24 10.70 -8.67
CA GLU A 15 25.22 9.91 -9.45
C GLU A 15 24.92 8.41 -9.38
N ALA A 16 24.63 7.89 -8.19
CA ALA A 16 24.23 6.48 -8.02
C ALA A 16 22.96 6.10 -8.81
N GLN A 17 22.01 7.04 -8.97
CA GLN A 17 20.81 6.81 -9.79
C GLN A 17 21.13 6.80 -11.28
N GLU A 18 22.03 7.66 -11.74
CA GLU A 18 22.51 7.68 -13.13
C GLU A 18 23.25 6.38 -13.49
N GLU A 19 24.13 5.89 -12.61
CA GLU A 19 24.83 4.62 -12.79
C GLU A 19 23.85 3.45 -12.88
N ALA A 20 22.87 3.40 -11.97
CA ALA A 20 21.83 2.38 -11.96
C ALA A 20 20.96 2.44 -13.23
N LEU A 21 20.60 3.65 -13.68
CA LEU A 21 19.83 3.87 -14.90
C LEU A 21 20.59 3.38 -16.14
N THR A 22 21.86 3.77 -16.25
CA THR A 22 22.76 3.35 -17.33
C THR A 22 22.91 1.82 -17.38
N ALA A 23 23.21 1.21 -16.24
CA ALA A 23 23.41 -0.24 -16.14
C ALA A 23 22.14 -0.99 -16.56
N ARG A 24 20.98 -0.56 -16.07
CA ARG A 24 19.69 -1.19 -16.38
C ARG A 24 19.27 -1.01 -17.83
N ALA A 25 19.52 0.16 -18.42
CA ALA A 25 19.23 0.43 -19.82
C ALA A 25 20.08 -0.46 -20.74
N ARG A 26 21.37 -0.63 -20.41
CA ARG A 26 22.28 -1.54 -21.12
C ARG A 26 21.84 -3.00 -21.02
N GLU A 27 21.49 -3.46 -19.82
CA GLU A 27 20.99 -4.82 -19.59
C GLU A 27 19.76 -5.14 -20.46
N LEU A 28 18.86 -4.15 -20.62
CA LEU A 28 17.64 -4.28 -21.40
C LEU A 28 17.81 -3.97 -22.91
N GLY A 29 18.99 -3.51 -23.34
CA GLY A 29 19.26 -3.14 -24.73
C GLY A 29 18.43 -1.95 -25.24
N ILE A 30 18.02 -1.03 -24.36
CA ILE A 30 17.22 0.15 -24.69
C ILE A 30 17.93 1.44 -24.26
N SER A 31 17.45 2.59 -24.72
CA SER A 31 17.95 3.88 -24.24
C SER A 31 17.42 4.21 -22.84
N GLU A 32 18.17 4.99 -22.09
CA GLU A 32 17.76 5.47 -20.76
C GLU A 32 16.47 6.28 -20.81
N ALA A 33 16.27 7.08 -21.87
CA ALA A 33 15.03 7.83 -22.09
C ALA A 33 13.83 6.90 -22.33
N GLU A 34 14.02 5.75 -22.98
CA GLU A 34 12.98 4.74 -23.12
C GLU A 34 12.69 4.04 -21.80
N LEU A 35 13.73 3.69 -21.04
CA LEU A 35 13.59 3.11 -19.71
C LEU A 35 12.81 4.04 -18.76
N MET A 36 13.17 5.33 -18.73
CA MET A 36 12.46 6.33 -17.93
C MET A 36 10.99 6.49 -18.36
N ARG A 37 10.69 6.49 -19.66
CA ARG A 37 9.31 6.55 -20.15
C ARG A 37 8.50 5.34 -19.70
N ARG A 38 9.02 4.13 -19.89
CA ARG A 38 8.35 2.89 -19.44
C ARG A 38 8.13 2.86 -17.94
N ALA A 39 9.12 3.27 -17.16
CA ALA A 39 9.02 3.34 -15.71
C ALA A 39 7.94 4.36 -15.27
N LEU A 40 7.90 5.53 -15.92
CA LEU A 40 6.90 6.55 -15.65
C LEU A 40 5.48 6.07 -16.04
N ASP A 41 5.32 5.47 -17.21
CA ASP A 41 4.04 4.91 -17.65
C ASP A 41 3.55 3.82 -16.70
N ALA A 42 4.44 2.91 -16.28
CA ALA A 42 4.12 1.88 -15.30
C ALA A 42 3.73 2.49 -13.94
N PHE A 43 4.45 3.50 -13.46
CA PHE A 43 4.15 4.18 -12.20
C PHE A 43 2.78 4.89 -12.23
N LEU A 44 2.49 5.62 -13.31
CA LEU A 44 1.22 6.32 -13.49
C LEU A 44 0.04 5.35 -13.68
N THR A 45 0.26 4.21 -14.33
CA THR A 45 -0.78 3.19 -14.54
C THR A 45 -1.04 2.40 -13.26
N ALA A 46 0.01 1.94 -12.59
CA ALA A 46 -0.09 1.15 -11.36
C ALA A 46 -0.74 1.95 -10.23
N SER A 47 -0.39 3.24 -10.08
CA SER A 47 -1.01 4.10 -9.05
C SER A 47 -2.52 4.29 -9.28
N SER A 48 -2.98 4.33 -10.53
CA SER A 48 -4.40 4.44 -10.86
C SER A 48 -5.18 3.16 -10.55
N VAL A 49 -4.68 2.00 -11.01
CA VAL A 49 -5.38 0.72 -10.85
C VAL A 49 -5.39 0.26 -9.39
N GLU A 50 -4.22 0.30 -8.73
CA GLU A 50 -4.09 -0.16 -7.34
C GLU A 50 -4.87 0.74 -6.37
N SER A 51 -4.95 2.05 -6.62
CA SER A 51 -5.73 2.94 -5.77
C SER A 51 -7.24 2.76 -5.95
N SER A 52 -7.69 2.45 -7.17
CA SER A 52 -9.10 2.18 -7.45
C SER A 52 -9.55 0.85 -6.85
N GLN A 53 -8.74 -0.21 -7.03
CA GLN A 53 -9.04 -1.53 -6.47
C GLN A 53 -8.99 -1.54 -4.94
N ARG A 54 -8.02 -0.83 -4.33
CA ARG A 54 -7.95 -0.69 -2.86
C ARG A 54 -9.16 0.05 -2.30
N ARG A 55 -9.61 1.13 -2.95
CA ARG A 55 -10.84 1.85 -2.57
C ARG A 55 -12.07 0.94 -2.66
N SER A 56 -12.25 0.24 -3.78
CA SER A 56 -13.38 -0.70 -3.95
C SER A 56 -13.35 -1.87 -2.96
N ALA A 57 -12.18 -2.38 -2.60
CA ALA A 57 -12.04 -3.42 -1.58
C ALA A 57 -12.43 -2.89 -0.19
N LEU A 58 -11.98 -1.68 0.16
CA LEU A 58 -12.36 -1.02 1.42
C LEU A 58 -13.87 -0.77 1.50
N ASP A 59 -14.48 -0.25 0.43
CA ASP A 59 -15.92 0.02 0.38
C ASP A 59 -16.74 -1.26 0.56
N ARG A 60 -16.32 -2.37 -0.09
CA ARG A 60 -16.97 -3.68 0.09
C ARG A 60 -16.83 -4.21 1.52
N LEU A 61 -15.65 -4.05 2.12
CA LEU A 61 -15.42 -4.43 3.51
C LEU A 61 -16.33 -3.63 4.46
N LEU A 62 -16.37 -2.31 4.31
CA LEU A 62 -17.19 -1.43 5.15
C LEU A 62 -18.70 -1.71 4.96
N ALA A 63 -19.15 -1.92 3.73
CA ALA A 63 -20.53 -2.30 3.46
C ALA A 63 -20.88 -3.63 4.13
N HIS A 64 -19.98 -4.62 4.07
CA HIS A 64 -20.16 -5.91 4.71
C HIS A 64 -20.20 -5.82 6.24
N THR A 65 -19.30 -5.06 6.86
CA THR A 65 -19.28 -4.89 8.32
C THR A 65 -20.51 -4.14 8.83
N HIS A 66 -20.96 -3.10 8.11
CA HIS A 66 -22.22 -2.43 8.43
C HIS A 66 -23.41 -3.36 8.32
N ASP A 67 -23.46 -4.19 7.27
CA ASP A 67 -24.53 -5.15 7.09
C ASP A 67 -24.55 -6.23 8.18
N LEU A 68 -23.38 -6.75 8.54
CA LEU A 68 -23.22 -7.69 9.65
C LEU A 68 -23.69 -7.07 10.98
N ALA A 69 -23.30 -5.83 11.27
CA ALA A 69 -23.72 -5.12 12.48
C ALA A 69 -25.23 -4.86 12.52
N ARG A 70 -25.87 -4.61 11.37
CA ARG A 70 -27.34 -4.48 11.28
C ARG A 70 -28.04 -5.82 11.53
N ARG A 71 -27.55 -6.90 10.93
CA ARG A 71 -28.16 -8.24 11.02
C ARG A 71 -27.95 -8.89 12.40
N HIS A 72 -26.80 -8.64 13.01
CA HIS A 72 -26.43 -9.20 14.30
C HIS A 72 -26.28 -8.08 15.32
N ARG A 73 -27.40 -7.70 15.94
CA ARG A 73 -27.34 -6.91 17.17
C ARG A 73 -26.74 -7.79 18.25
N LEU A 74 -25.59 -7.37 18.79
CA LEU A 74 -25.02 -8.02 19.96
C LEU A 74 -26.05 -8.00 21.09
N PRO A 75 -26.21 -9.10 21.85
CA PRO A 75 -27.03 -9.10 23.04
C PRO A 75 -26.61 -7.95 23.96
N ALA A 76 -27.58 -7.22 24.52
CA ALA A 76 -27.30 -6.15 25.47
C ALA A 76 -26.55 -6.63 26.74
N THR A 77 -26.50 -7.95 26.94
CA THR A 77 -25.87 -8.65 28.06
C THR A 77 -24.37 -8.84 27.95
N GLY A 78 -23.72 -8.39 26.87
CA GLY A 78 -22.27 -8.57 26.62
C GLY A 78 -21.49 -7.26 26.56
N LYS A 79 -21.63 -6.38 27.56
CA LYS A 79 -20.68 -5.28 27.75
C LYS A 79 -19.60 -5.74 28.73
N TRP A 80 -18.54 -6.34 28.20
CA TRP A 80 -17.37 -6.64 29.01
C TRP A 80 -16.57 -5.37 29.20
N THR A 81 -16.24 -5.06 30.45
CA THR A 81 -15.19 -4.09 30.74
C THR A 81 -13.83 -4.71 30.39
N ARG A 82 -12.85 -3.84 30.10
CA ARG A 82 -11.48 -4.30 29.82
C ARG A 82 -10.96 -5.12 31.01
N GLU A 83 -11.29 -4.69 32.22
CA GLU A 83 -10.91 -5.29 33.48
C GLU A 83 -11.46 -6.71 33.62
N GLU A 84 -12.73 -6.94 33.27
CA GLU A 84 -13.36 -8.28 33.27
C GLU A 84 -12.73 -9.23 32.24
N LEU A 85 -12.34 -8.73 31.07
CA LEU A 85 -11.75 -9.54 30.01
C LEU A 85 -10.33 -10.04 30.35
N TYR A 86 -9.63 -9.33 31.25
CA TYR A 86 -8.26 -9.65 31.65
C TYR A 86 -8.15 -10.10 33.12
N ALA A 87 -9.28 -10.27 33.83
CA ALA A 87 -9.30 -10.63 35.25
C ALA A 87 -8.61 -11.97 35.53
N ASP A 88 -8.68 -12.93 34.59
CA ASP A 88 -8.12 -14.28 34.73
C ASP A 88 -6.77 -14.46 34.03
N ARG A 89 -6.13 -13.36 33.60
CA ARG A 89 -4.79 -13.44 33.01
C ARG A 89 -3.77 -13.56 34.15
N PRO A 90 -3.07 -14.69 34.32
CA PRO A 90 -2.05 -14.79 35.34
C PRO A 90 -0.99 -13.73 35.07
N ARG A 91 -0.77 -12.86 36.06
CA ARG A 91 0.37 -11.94 36.05
C ARG A 91 1.61 -12.82 36.03
N HIS A 92 2.28 -12.92 34.89
CA HIS A 92 3.62 -13.49 34.84
C HIS A 92 4.50 -12.58 35.68
N VAL A 93 4.68 -12.95 36.95
CA VAL A 93 5.70 -12.37 37.82
C VAL A 93 7.02 -12.90 37.30
N THR A 94 7.67 -12.16 36.40
CA THR A 94 9.10 -12.37 36.16
C THR A 94 9.82 -11.85 37.39
N SER A 95 10.03 -12.72 38.37
CA SER A 95 10.97 -12.46 39.45
C SER A 95 12.38 -12.50 38.85
N CYS A 96 12.92 -11.33 38.51
CA CYS A 96 14.37 -11.17 38.46
C CYS A 96 14.87 -11.20 39.90
N SER A 97 15.43 -12.33 40.32
CA SER A 97 16.28 -12.39 41.51
C SER A 97 17.68 -11.90 41.10
N SER A 98 18.11 -10.82 41.75
CA SER A 98 19.49 -10.32 41.76
C SER A 98 20.46 -11.31 42.37
#